data_AF-S6G675-F1
#
_entry.id   AF-S6G675-F1
#
_cell.length_a   1.000
_cell.length_b   1.000
_cell.length_c   1.000
_cell.angle_alpha   90.00
_cell.angle_beta   90.00
_cell.angle_gamma   90.00
#
_symmetry.space_group_name_H-M   'P 1'
#
loop_
_entity.id
_entity.type
_entity.pdbx_description
1 polymer ?
#
loop_
_entity_poly.entity_id
_entity_poly.type
_entity_poly.pdbx_seq_one_letter_code
_entity_poly.pdbx_strand_id
1 'polypeptide(L)'
;MFDILNDFTTASVAATSCTTCPSTCNDFSMENLSLVRATLLEEHTDLGGEVYALGFAHSSRDSERHDLQERLFEAVVVKKSGSDDSDIAIASANLQEMLTSESLLYIEDDNENAYAHERGLYISGLKDSSKSEYKNGDGTLVITAKNDASGYTIKVTLKKAAAEKSVKA
;
A
#
# COMPACT_ATOMS: atom_id res chain seq x y z
N MET A 1 -9.57 -7.65 21.49
CA MET A 1 -9.53 -8.32 20.18
C MET A 1 -8.30 -7.77 19.49
N PHE A 2 -7.27 -8.60 19.27
CA PHE A 2 -6.07 -8.17 18.56
C PHE A 2 -6.44 -8.01 17.09
N ASP A 3 -6.41 -6.79 16.60
CA ASP A 3 -6.62 -6.50 15.19
C ASP A 3 -5.34 -6.89 14.44
N ILE A 4 -5.40 -8.01 13.72
CA ILE A 4 -4.28 -8.56 12.95
C ILE A 4 -3.62 -7.53 12.02
N LEU A 5 -4.37 -6.49 11.61
CA LEU A 5 -3.86 -5.45 10.74
C LEU A 5 -2.86 -4.52 11.43
N ASN A 6 -2.91 -4.39 12.77
CA ASN A 6 -1.98 -3.57 13.54
C ASN A 6 -0.59 -4.19 13.72
N ASP A 7 -0.44 -5.49 13.45
CA ASP A 7 0.86 -6.16 13.56
C ASP A 7 1.75 -5.92 12.34
N PHE A 8 1.17 -5.54 11.20
CA PHE A 8 1.91 -5.28 9.97
C PHE A 8 2.60 -3.93 10.04
N THR A 9 3.91 -3.91 9.80
CA THR A 9 4.72 -2.69 9.89
C THR A 9 5.17 -2.19 8.54
N THR A 10 5.21 -3.06 7.52
CA THR A 10 5.62 -2.67 6.17
C THR A 10 4.75 -3.29 5.09
N ALA A 11 4.64 -2.58 3.97
CA ALA A 11 3.99 -3.04 2.76
C ALA A 11 4.93 -2.96 1.55
N SER A 12 4.76 -3.90 0.62
CA SER A 12 5.25 -3.78 -0.76
C SER A 12 4.08 -4.06 -1.70
N VAL A 13 3.95 -3.28 -2.77
CA VAL A 13 2.84 -3.36 -3.71
C VAL A 13 3.36 -3.36 -5.13
N ALA A 14 2.77 -4.20 -5.98
CA ALA A 14 2.98 -4.19 -7.42
C ALA A 14 1.62 -4.25 -8.12
N ALA A 15 1.35 -3.28 -8.99
CA ALA A 15 0.23 -3.28 -9.92
C ALA A 15 0.78 -3.63 -11.32
N THR A 16 0.33 -4.77 -11.84
CA THR A 16 0.79 -5.35 -13.09
C THR A 16 -0.38 -5.54 -14.04
N SER A 17 -0.04 -5.60 -15.33
CA SER A 17 -0.92 -6.07 -16.41
C SER A 17 -2.23 -5.30 -16.53
N CYS A 18 -2.26 -4.27 -17.38
CA CYS A 18 -3.51 -3.76 -17.91
C CYS A 18 -3.52 -3.87 -19.43
N THR A 19 -4.53 -4.56 -19.97
CA THR A 19 -4.64 -4.81 -21.41
C THR A 19 -5.11 -3.60 -22.19
N THR A 20 -5.78 -2.64 -21.54
CA THR A 20 -6.40 -1.48 -22.18
C THR A 20 -5.89 -0.14 -21.66
N CYS A 21 -4.95 -0.14 -20.72
CA CYS A 21 -4.46 1.08 -20.10
C CYS A 21 -3.32 1.73 -20.88
N PRO A 22 -3.15 3.05 -20.74
CA PRO A 22 -1.93 3.73 -21.17
C PRO A 22 -0.68 3.06 -20.57
N SER A 23 0.41 3.02 -21.33
CA SER A 23 1.68 2.45 -20.88
C SER A 23 2.21 3.08 -19.60
N THR A 24 1.86 4.35 -19.34
CA THR A 24 2.21 5.10 -18.13
C THR A 24 1.57 4.56 -16.86
N CYS A 25 0.53 3.73 -16.97
CA CYS A 25 -0.14 3.11 -15.84
C CYS A 25 0.39 1.69 -15.54
N ASN A 26 1.27 1.15 -16.39
CA ASN A 26 1.90 -0.15 -16.17
C ASN A 26 3.11 -0.03 -15.22
N ASP A 27 3.49 -1.14 -14.60
CA ASP A 27 4.70 -1.29 -13.79
C ASP A 27 4.76 -0.37 -12.56
N PHE A 28 3.61 -0.10 -11.94
CA PHE A 28 3.58 0.57 -10.64
C PHE A 28 4.06 -0.41 -9.57
N SER A 29 5.23 -0.17 -8.98
CA SER A 29 5.74 -0.98 -7.88
C SER A 29 6.41 -0.11 -6.83
N MET A 30 6.15 -0.42 -5.56
CA MET A 30 6.74 0.23 -4.41
C MET A 30 7.07 -0.82 -3.36
N GLU A 31 8.24 -0.70 -2.75
CA GLU A 31 8.74 -1.67 -1.77
C GLU A 31 9.08 -0.99 -0.45
N ASN A 32 8.98 -1.75 0.64
CA ASN A 32 9.39 -1.35 1.98
C ASN A 32 8.73 -0.04 2.48
N LEU A 33 7.46 0.18 2.14
CA LEU A 33 6.66 1.28 2.68
C LEU A 33 6.33 0.98 4.14
N SER A 34 6.49 1.95 5.03
CA SER A 34 6.20 1.82 6.45
C SER A 34 4.75 2.15 6.75
N LEU A 35 4.13 1.42 7.68
CA LEU A 35 2.76 1.71 8.12
C LEU A 35 2.73 3.11 8.75
N VAL A 36 1.83 3.95 8.24
CA VAL A 36 1.55 5.28 8.79
C VAL A 36 0.26 5.27 9.59
N ARG A 37 -0.77 4.58 9.07
CA ARG A 37 -2.09 4.53 9.69
C ARG A 37 -2.83 3.23 9.38
N ALA A 38 -3.61 2.77 10.34
CA ALA A 38 -4.63 1.74 10.19
C ALA A 38 -5.89 2.21 10.91
N THR A 39 -6.99 2.37 10.18
CA THR A 39 -8.24 2.94 10.71
C THR A 39 -9.41 2.06 10.34
N LEU A 40 -10.22 1.66 11.33
CA LEU A 40 -11.49 0.99 11.10
C LEU A 40 -12.50 1.97 10.46
N LEU A 41 -13.18 1.53 9.40
CA LEU A 41 -14.21 2.27 8.68
C LEU A 41 -15.58 1.67 8.99
N GLU A 42 -16.26 2.19 10.01
CA GLU A 42 -17.55 1.65 10.48
C GLU A 42 -18.71 1.81 9.47
N GLU A 43 -18.56 2.69 8.48
CA GLU A 43 -19.63 3.03 7.53
C GLU A 43 -19.78 2.05 6.37
N HIS A 44 -18.83 1.14 6.13
CA HIS A 44 -18.80 0.23 4.96
C HIS A 44 -19.35 -1.18 5.25
N THR A 45 -20.49 -1.25 5.95
CA THR A 45 -21.14 -2.52 6.32
C THR A 45 -21.61 -3.35 5.11
N ASP A 46 -21.82 -2.70 3.96
CA ASP A 46 -22.20 -3.32 2.68
C ASP A 46 -21.10 -4.22 2.10
N LEU A 47 -19.85 -4.03 2.52
CA LEU A 47 -18.73 -4.87 2.09
C LEU A 47 -18.66 -6.20 2.84
N GLY A 48 -19.55 -6.49 3.79
CA GLY A 48 -19.74 -7.84 4.35
C GLY A 48 -18.62 -8.31 5.28
N GLY A 49 -18.01 -7.38 6.01
CA GLY A 49 -16.95 -7.63 6.99
C GLY A 49 -16.53 -6.35 7.71
N GLU A 50 -15.52 -6.45 8.58
CA GLU A 50 -14.87 -5.27 9.15
C GLU A 50 -13.99 -4.63 8.08
N VAL A 51 -14.16 -3.32 7.86
CA VAL A 51 -13.48 -2.59 6.79
C VAL A 51 -12.44 -1.68 7.39
N TYR A 52 -11.24 -1.65 6.81
CA TYR A 52 -10.13 -0.84 7.29
C TYR A 52 -9.50 -0.05 6.16
N ALA A 53 -9.12 1.19 6.45
CA ALA A 53 -8.17 1.95 5.65
C ALA A 53 -6.77 1.72 6.19
N LEU A 54 -5.87 1.22 5.35
CA LEU A 54 -4.44 1.10 5.64
C LEU A 54 -3.68 2.10 4.80
N GLY A 55 -2.77 2.86 5.42
CA GLY A 55 -1.90 3.82 4.74
C GLY A 55 -0.44 3.54 5.05
N PHE A 56 0.38 3.46 4.00
CA PHE A 56 1.81 3.20 4.06
C PHE A 56 2.58 4.24 3.26
N ALA A 57 3.70 4.73 3.80
CA ALA A 57 4.53 5.71 3.14
C ALA A 57 6.02 5.36 3.22
N HIS A 58 6.83 5.90 2.33
CA HIS A 58 8.27 5.75 2.42
C HIS A 58 8.81 6.41 3.70
N SER A 59 9.59 5.65 4.47
CA SER A 59 10.26 6.14 5.68
C SER A 59 11.67 6.59 5.31
N SER A 60 11.87 7.85 4.93
CA SER A 60 13.22 8.40 4.76
C SER A 60 13.85 8.69 6.13
N ARG A 61 14.60 7.71 6.68
CA ARG A 61 15.53 7.99 7.79
C ARG A 61 16.84 8.64 7.31
N ASP A 62 17.15 8.51 6.02
CA ASP A 62 18.31 9.16 5.40
C ASP A 62 17.90 10.52 4.83
N SER A 63 18.04 11.54 5.67
CA SER A 63 17.83 12.96 5.34
C SER A 63 18.94 13.56 4.46
N GLU A 64 19.89 12.75 3.98
CA GLU A 64 21.04 13.22 3.19
C GLU A 64 20.83 13.18 1.66
N ARG A 65 19.69 12.65 1.18
CA ARG A 65 19.29 12.80 -0.22
C ARG A 65 18.11 13.75 -0.33
N HIS A 66 18.31 14.86 -1.02
CA HIS A 66 17.26 15.79 -1.44
C HIS A 66 16.27 15.19 -2.47
N ASP A 67 16.34 13.88 -2.72
CA ASP A 67 15.37 13.14 -3.53
C ASP A 67 14.17 12.77 -2.63
N LEU A 68 13.28 13.73 -2.40
CA LEU A 68 11.96 13.50 -1.79
C LEU A 68 11.08 12.70 -2.76
N GLN A 69 11.43 11.44 -3.03
CA GLN A 69 10.51 10.51 -3.69
C GLN A 69 9.47 10.09 -2.66
N GLU A 70 8.47 10.95 -2.47
CA GLU A 70 7.29 10.62 -1.69
C GLU A 70 6.54 9.50 -2.40
N ARG A 71 6.43 8.36 -1.70
CA ARG A 71 5.69 7.18 -2.14
C ARG A 71 4.64 6.86 -1.09
N LEU A 72 3.39 6.81 -1.52
CA LEU A 72 2.22 6.54 -0.70
C LEU A 72 1.45 5.37 -1.30
N PHE A 73 1.05 4.45 -0.43
CA PHE A 73 0.14 3.37 -0.74
C PHE A 73 -1.00 3.36 0.27
N GLU A 74 -2.22 3.43 -0.22
CA GLU A 74 -3.42 3.32 0.60
C GLU A 74 -4.28 2.18 0.09
N ALA A 75 -4.83 1.38 1.01
CA ALA A 75 -5.72 0.29 0.67
C ALA A 75 -6.94 0.30 1.57
N VAL A 76 -8.10 0.05 0.97
CA VAL A 76 -9.30 -0.35 1.72
C VAL A 76 -9.33 -1.86 1.73
N VAL A 77 -9.22 -2.44 2.93
CA VAL A 77 -9.24 -3.88 3.14
C VAL A 77 -10.50 -4.29 3.87
N VAL A 78 -11.00 -5.49 3.55
CA VAL A 78 -12.16 -6.09 4.18
C VAL A 78 -11.71 -7.37 4.86
N LYS A 79 -11.86 -7.42 6.18
CA LYS A 79 -11.71 -8.63 6.97
C LYS A 79 -13.07 -9.30 7.09
N LYS A 80 -13.23 -10.48 6.47
CA LYS A 80 -14.50 -11.21 6.52
C LYS A 80 -14.73 -11.78 7.91
N SER A 81 -15.97 -11.70 8.39
CA SER A 81 -16.34 -12.23 9.71
C SER A 81 -16.43 -13.76 9.69
N GLY A 82 -15.83 -14.41 10.69
CA GLY A 82 -15.97 -15.86 10.92
C GLY A 82 -14.97 -16.76 10.20
N SER A 83 -13.98 -16.18 9.51
CA SER A 83 -12.84 -16.91 8.95
C SER A 83 -11.56 -16.60 9.71
N ASP A 84 -10.61 -17.53 9.65
CA ASP A 84 -9.28 -17.35 10.21
C ASP A 84 -8.64 -16.07 9.64
N ASP A 85 -7.62 -15.57 10.34
CA ASP A 85 -6.75 -14.43 10.04
C ASP A 85 -6.19 -14.34 8.59
N SER A 86 -6.46 -15.35 7.76
CA SER A 86 -6.09 -15.48 6.35
C SER A 86 -7.11 -14.94 5.36
N ASP A 87 -8.24 -14.38 5.77
CA ASP A 87 -9.36 -14.03 4.87
C ASP A 87 -9.56 -12.51 4.71
N ILE A 88 -8.47 -11.83 4.33
CA ILE A 88 -8.42 -10.39 4.08
C ILE A 88 -8.48 -10.13 2.57
N ALA A 89 -9.49 -9.39 2.13
CA ALA A 89 -9.63 -8.95 0.75
C ALA A 89 -9.25 -7.47 0.60
N ILE A 90 -8.75 -7.07 -0.56
CA ILE A 90 -8.57 -5.65 -0.91
C ILE A 90 -9.79 -5.23 -1.71
N ALA A 91 -10.51 -4.20 -1.27
CA ALA A 91 -11.63 -3.62 -2.01
C ALA A 91 -11.15 -2.58 -3.04
N SER A 92 -10.20 -1.74 -2.63
CA SER A 92 -9.56 -0.74 -3.47
C SER A 92 -8.14 -0.44 -3.02
N ALA A 93 -7.35 0.11 -3.94
CA ALA A 93 -5.98 0.53 -3.72
C ALA A 93 -5.72 1.88 -4.42
N ASN A 94 -4.99 2.75 -3.74
CA ASN A 94 -4.46 4.00 -4.27
C ASN A 94 -2.93 3.98 -4.13
N LEU A 95 -2.23 4.21 -5.23
CA LEU A 95 -0.78 4.26 -5.29
C LEU A 95 -0.38 5.64 -5.80
N GLN A 96 0.49 6.34 -5.09
CA GLN A 96 1.00 7.65 -5.48
C GLN A 96 2.52 7.68 -5.34
N GLU A 97 3.21 8.17 -6.37
CA GLU A 97 4.66 8.33 -6.37
C GLU A 97 5.06 9.65 -7.02
N MET A 98 5.94 10.39 -6.34
CA MET A 98 6.64 11.53 -6.92
C MET A 98 7.86 11.02 -7.71
N LEU A 99 7.87 11.27 -9.03
CA LEU A 99 8.87 10.79 -9.98
C LEU A 99 10.09 11.71 -10.06
N THR A 100 9.87 13.03 -9.99
CA THR A 100 10.91 14.06 -9.96
C THR A 100 10.44 15.25 -9.14
N SER A 101 11.33 15.75 -8.27
CA SER A 101 11.20 17.03 -7.60
C SER A 101 12.40 17.87 -8.06
N GLU A 102 12.23 18.85 -8.94
CA GLU A 102 13.29 19.85 -9.11
C GLU A 102 13.44 20.60 -7.79
N SER A 103 14.67 20.61 -7.27
CA SER A 103 15.02 21.00 -5.91
C SER A 103 14.23 22.20 -5.38
N LEU A 104 13.44 21.99 -4.32
CA LEU A 104 12.97 23.05 -3.40
C LEU A 104 14.14 23.65 -2.58
N LEU A 105 15.35 23.70 -3.14
CA LEU A 105 16.51 24.29 -2.49
C LEU A 105 16.53 25.79 -2.81
N TYR A 106 15.98 26.54 -1.87
CA TYR A 106 16.10 27.97 -1.66
C TYR A 106 17.50 28.51 -2.03
N ILE A 107 17.54 29.62 -2.77
CA ILE A 107 18.05 30.95 -2.35
C ILE A 107 17.95 31.91 -3.55
N GLU A 108 17.37 33.09 -3.27
CA GLU A 108 17.25 34.32 -4.08
C GLU A 108 16.11 34.39 -5.11
N ASP A 109 15.53 35.58 -5.17
CA ASP A 109 14.27 35.96 -5.81
C ASP A 109 14.12 35.41 -7.25
N ASP A 110 12.91 35.03 -7.65
CA ASP A 110 12.47 34.62 -9.01
C ASP A 110 12.38 33.11 -9.36
N ASN A 111 11.92 32.24 -8.45
CA ASN A 111 11.56 30.85 -8.84
C ASN A 111 10.09 30.71 -9.28
N GLU A 112 9.80 31.05 -10.54
CA GLU A 112 8.49 30.81 -11.18
C GLU A 112 8.24 29.34 -11.59
N ASN A 113 9.23 28.44 -11.46
CA ASN A 113 9.22 27.11 -12.10
C ASN A 113 9.47 25.92 -11.16
N ALA A 114 8.87 25.91 -9.97
CA ALA A 114 8.84 24.67 -9.17
C ALA A 114 7.82 23.68 -9.77
N TYR A 115 8.29 22.61 -10.40
CA TYR A 115 7.45 21.53 -10.92
C TYR A 115 7.78 20.20 -10.25
N ALA A 116 6.77 19.58 -9.65
CA ALA A 116 6.82 18.19 -9.22
C ALA A 116 6.08 17.32 -10.25
N HIS A 117 6.72 16.24 -10.68
CA HIS A 117 6.03 15.25 -11.52
C HIS A 117 5.57 14.10 -10.63
N GLU A 118 4.26 13.92 -10.54
CA GLU A 118 3.63 12.83 -9.80
C GLU A 118 2.91 11.86 -10.72
N ARG A 119 2.86 10.59 -10.31
CA ARG A 119 1.97 9.59 -10.89
C ARG A 119 1.07 9.00 -9.80
N GLY A 120 -0.21 8.86 -10.12
CA GLY A 120 -1.22 8.26 -9.27
C GLY A 120 -1.94 7.12 -9.99
N LEU A 121 -2.26 6.05 -9.27
CA LEU A 121 -3.04 4.92 -9.75
C LEU A 121 -4.07 4.51 -8.69
N TYR A 122 -5.35 4.67 -9.04
CA TYR A 122 -6.46 4.18 -8.24
C TYR A 122 -7.10 2.95 -8.91
N ILE A 123 -7.28 1.89 -8.14
CA ILE A 123 -7.90 0.64 -8.58
C ILE A 123 -9.00 0.26 -7.59
N SER A 124 -10.23 0.12 -8.06
CA SER A 124 -11.39 -0.29 -7.25
C SER A 124 -11.95 -1.64 -7.73
N GLY A 125 -12.99 -2.15 -7.07
CA GLY A 125 -13.68 -3.37 -7.49
C GLY A 125 -12.80 -4.62 -7.40
N LEU A 126 -11.88 -4.65 -6.42
CA LEU A 126 -10.89 -5.72 -6.24
C LEU A 126 -11.36 -6.84 -5.31
N LYS A 127 -12.43 -6.59 -4.54
CA LYS A 127 -12.84 -7.45 -3.41
C LYS A 127 -13.13 -8.88 -3.83
N ASP A 128 -13.94 -9.07 -4.86
CA ASP A 128 -14.51 -10.39 -5.20
C ASP A 128 -13.48 -11.34 -5.83
N SER A 129 -12.42 -10.78 -6.41
CA SER A 129 -11.30 -11.54 -7.00
C SER A 129 -10.08 -11.63 -6.07
N SER A 130 -10.14 -11.00 -4.89
CA SER A 130 -9.05 -11.01 -3.92
C SER A 130 -8.82 -12.40 -3.34
N LYS A 131 -7.55 -12.78 -3.24
CA LYS A 131 -7.08 -13.99 -2.56
C LYS A 131 -5.91 -13.64 -1.66
N SER A 132 -5.95 -14.13 -0.43
CA SER A 132 -4.93 -13.89 0.58
C SER A 132 -4.27 -15.19 1.02
N GLU A 133 -2.96 -15.12 1.23
CA GLU A 133 -2.13 -16.22 1.71
C GLU A 133 -1.26 -15.72 2.85
N TYR A 134 -1.45 -16.29 4.05
CA TYR A 134 -0.63 -15.98 5.22
C TYR A 134 0.50 -16.99 5.39
N LYS A 135 1.73 -16.50 5.46
CA LYS A 135 2.95 -17.28 5.67
C LYS A 135 3.36 -17.21 7.14
N ASN A 136 2.87 -18.18 7.92
CA ASN A 136 3.16 -18.30 9.37
C ASN A 136 4.67 -18.26 9.70
N GLY A 137 5.54 -18.73 8.82
CA GLY A 137 6.98 -18.83 9.08
C GLY A 137 7.74 -17.51 9.12
N ASP A 138 7.26 -16.46 8.45
CA ASP A 138 7.94 -15.17 8.34
C ASP A 138 7.05 -13.95 8.67
N GLY A 139 5.78 -14.19 9.04
CA GLY A 139 4.82 -13.14 9.40
C GLY A 139 4.36 -12.32 8.20
N THR A 140 4.38 -12.90 6.99
CA THR A 140 4.00 -12.22 5.76
C THR A 140 2.57 -12.58 5.34
N LEU A 141 1.78 -11.58 4.98
CA LEU A 141 0.50 -11.74 4.29
C LEU A 141 0.64 -11.29 2.84
N VAL A 142 0.31 -12.15 1.89
CA VAL A 142 0.27 -11.79 0.46
C VAL A 142 -1.17 -11.75 0.02
N ILE A 143 -1.62 -10.61 -0.50
CA ILE A 143 -2.96 -10.42 -1.07
C ILE A 143 -2.81 -10.15 -2.56
N THR A 144 -3.44 -10.98 -3.39
CA THR A 144 -3.50 -10.78 -4.84
C THR A 144 -4.95 -10.53 -5.24
N ALA A 145 -5.20 -9.44 -5.96
CA ALA A 145 -6.53 -9.07 -6.42
C ALA A 145 -6.50 -8.65 -7.88
N LYS A 146 -7.60 -8.88 -8.60
CA LYS A 146 -7.71 -8.58 -10.02
C LYS A 146 -8.96 -7.76 -10.33
N ASN A 147 -8.82 -6.61 -10.96
CA ASN A 147 -9.97 -5.92 -11.52
C ASN A 147 -10.26 -6.53 -12.90
N ASP A 148 -11.33 -7.31 -13.02
CA ASP A 148 -11.62 -8.02 -14.27
C ASP A 148 -12.01 -7.10 -15.43
N ALA A 149 -12.55 -5.91 -15.15
CA ALA A 149 -12.95 -4.94 -16.18
C ALA A 149 -11.75 -4.26 -16.86
N SER A 150 -10.74 -3.87 -16.08
CA SER A 150 -9.50 -3.25 -16.58
C SER A 150 -8.39 -4.26 -16.88
N GLY A 151 -8.46 -5.45 -16.30
CA GLY A 151 -7.42 -6.47 -16.38
C GLY A 151 -6.32 -6.32 -15.31
N TYR A 152 -6.28 -5.22 -14.55
CA TYR A 152 -5.25 -4.97 -13.54
C TYR A 152 -5.17 -6.08 -12.52
N THR A 153 -3.96 -6.53 -12.25
CA THR A 153 -3.65 -7.40 -11.12
C THR A 153 -2.76 -6.67 -10.14
N ILE A 154 -3.24 -6.50 -8.91
CA ILE A 154 -2.47 -5.95 -7.80
C ILE A 154 -2.04 -7.06 -6.87
N LYS A 155 -0.77 -6.99 -6.45
CA LYS A 155 -0.20 -7.85 -5.43
C LYS A 155 0.34 -6.98 -4.30
N VAL A 156 -0.21 -7.17 -3.11
CA VAL A 156 0.21 -6.49 -1.88
C VAL A 156 0.83 -7.52 -0.95
N THR A 157 2.00 -7.19 -0.43
CA THR A 157 2.72 -8.01 0.55
C THR A 157 2.86 -7.19 1.82
N LEU A 158 2.17 -7.61 2.89
CA LEU A 158 2.27 -7.01 4.21
C LEU A 158 3.17 -7.87 5.09
N LYS A 159 4.03 -7.24 5.89
CA LYS A 159 4.98 -7.94 6.76
C LYS A 159 4.90 -7.43 8.19
N LYS A 160 4.83 -8.35 9.14
CA LYS A 160 4.87 -8.04 10.58
C LYS A 160 6.26 -7.58 11.01
N ALA A 161 6.32 -6.83 12.12
CA ALA A 161 7.60 -6.59 12.78
C ALA A 161 8.28 -7.94 13.11
N ALA A 162 9.59 -8.05 12.93
CA ALA A 162 10.31 -9.19 13.44
C ALA A 162 10.14 -9.22 14.96
N ALA A 163 9.71 -10.36 15.52
CA ALA A 163 9.70 -10.52 16.97
C ALA A 163 11.13 -10.29 17.48
N GLU A 164 11.32 -9.28 18.34
CA GLU A 164 12.60 -9.10 19.02
C GLU A 164 12.92 -10.42 19.72
N LYS A 165 14.00 -11.08 19.30
CA LYS A 165 14.50 -12.23 20.04
C LYS A 165 14.86 -11.71 21.42
N SER A 166 14.03 -12.02 22.41
CA SER A 166 14.36 -11.76 23.81
C SER A 166 15.76 -12.32 24.07
N VAL A 167 16.72 -11.42 24.21
CA VAL A 167 18.05 -11.79 24.70
C VAL A 167 17.82 -12.16 26.14
N LYS A 168 17.77 -13.47 26.43
CA LYS A 168 17.81 -13.95 27.80
C LYS A 168 19.05 -13.36 28.45
N ALA A 169 18.83 -12.54 29.47
CA ALA A 169 19.86 -12.03 30.37
C ALA A 169 20.61 -13.18 31.07
#